data_AF-A0A839UJ84-F1
#
_entry.id   AF-A0A839UJ84-F1
#
_cell.length_a   1.000
_cell.length_b   1.000
_cell.length_c   1.000
_cell.angle_alpha   90.00
_cell.angle_beta   90.00
_cell.angle_gamma   90.00
#
_symmetry.space_group_name_H-M   'P 1'
#
loop_
_entity.id
_entity.type
_entity.pdbx_description
1 polymer ?
#
loop_
_entity_poly.entity_id
_entity_poly.type
_entity_poly.pdbx_seq_one_letter_code
_entity_poly.pdbx_strand_id
1 'polypeptide(L)'
;MTKAPYEEVHTCIQNITYADTYANFIPAALRLIKEKEGTLNLDFLKGWTVPKAQAWLEKLPGVGPKISAYVLNTSRLRMPALIVDTHHWRVAKLLGLINHDTPFEKAASCFERQIPNTWTAKDREDHHFMIKQIGLDFCKDGDLLPFVSAFIS
;
A
#
# COMPACT_ATOMS: atom_id res chain seq x y z
N MET A 1 5.61 23.85 -5.29
CA MET A 1 5.14 22.71 -4.46
C MET A 1 5.96 22.48 -3.18
N THR A 2 7.29 22.33 -3.19
CA THR A 2 8.06 22.04 -1.94
C THR A 2 7.98 23.13 -0.85
N LYS A 3 7.71 24.37 -1.25
CA LYS A 3 7.48 25.55 -0.39
C LYS A 3 6.07 26.14 -0.54
N ALA A 4 5.14 25.38 -1.14
CA ALA A 4 3.78 25.88 -1.32
C ALA A 4 3.14 26.09 0.06
N PRO A 5 2.46 27.24 0.29
CA PRO A 5 1.66 27.46 1.49
C PRO A 5 0.59 26.38 1.68
N TYR A 6 0.23 26.13 2.94
CA TYR A 6 -0.84 25.19 3.30
C TYR A 6 -2.11 25.44 2.50
N GLU A 7 -2.59 26.69 2.45
CA GLU A 7 -3.84 27.07 1.81
C GLU A 7 -3.88 26.76 0.32
N GLU A 8 -2.78 26.97 -0.40
CA GLU A 8 -2.69 26.63 -1.82
C GLU A 8 -2.81 25.12 -2.03
N VAL A 9 -2.10 24.33 -1.23
CA VAL A 9 -2.12 22.86 -1.34
C VAL A 9 -3.49 22.33 -0.94
N HIS A 10 -4.04 22.80 0.17
CA HIS A 10 -5.34 22.41 0.68
C HIS A 10 -6.44 22.70 -0.35
N THR A 11 -6.46 23.89 -0.94
CA THR A 11 -7.42 24.26 -2.00
C THR A 11 -7.37 23.30 -3.18
N CYS A 12 -6.17 22.85 -3.59
CA CYS A 12 -6.02 21.88 -4.68
C CYS A 12 -6.56 20.48 -4.34
N ILE A 13 -6.56 20.09 -3.06
CA ILE A 13 -6.91 18.72 -2.64
C ILE A 13 -8.17 18.66 -1.75
N GLN A 14 -8.90 19.77 -1.58
CA GLN A 14 -10.00 19.90 -0.62
C GLN A 14 -11.11 18.83 -0.77
N ASN A 15 -11.24 18.20 -1.93
CA ASN A 15 -12.25 17.17 -2.21
C ASN A 15 -11.83 15.75 -1.83
N ILE A 16 -10.63 15.54 -1.26
CA ILE A 16 -10.18 14.22 -0.81
C ILE A 16 -10.44 14.02 0.68
N THR A 17 -10.54 12.76 1.10
CA THR A 17 -10.55 12.43 2.53
C THR A 17 -9.22 12.81 3.20
N TYR A 18 -9.28 13.44 4.37
CA TYR A 18 -8.12 13.92 5.14
C TYR A 18 -7.29 15.02 4.46
N ALA A 19 -7.95 15.92 3.71
CA ALA A 19 -7.29 17.03 3.01
C ALA A 19 -6.36 17.86 3.93
N ASP A 20 -6.78 18.19 5.16
CA ASP A 20 -5.96 18.94 6.12
C ASP A 20 -4.63 18.24 6.46
N THR A 21 -4.68 16.92 6.58
CA THR A 21 -3.49 16.11 6.87
C THR A 21 -2.55 16.09 5.67
N TYR A 22 -3.09 15.83 4.47
CA TYR A 22 -2.29 15.74 3.25
C TYR A 22 -1.73 17.09 2.78
N ALA A 23 -2.40 18.19 3.09
CA ALA A 23 -1.91 19.53 2.80
C ALA A 23 -0.58 19.83 3.52
N ASN A 24 -0.37 19.24 4.70
CA ASN A 24 0.90 19.29 5.42
C ASN A 24 1.90 18.23 4.94
N PHE A 25 1.44 17.01 4.69
CA PHE A 25 2.31 15.88 4.37
C PHE A 25 2.95 15.97 2.98
N ILE A 26 2.19 16.38 1.96
CA ILE A 26 2.69 16.41 0.58
C ILE A 26 3.92 17.31 0.43
N PRO A 27 3.91 18.60 0.85
CA PRO A 27 5.10 19.44 0.76
C PRO A 27 6.27 18.92 1.58
N ALA A 28 6.00 18.32 2.76
CA ALA A 28 7.03 17.74 3.62
C ALA A 28 7.71 16.54 2.97
N ALA A 29 6.95 15.61 2.40
CA ALA A 29 7.49 14.46 1.67
C ALA A 29 8.34 14.91 0.46
N LEU A 30 7.88 15.90 -0.31
CA LEU A 30 8.64 16.45 -1.44
C LEU A 30 9.95 17.10 -1.02
N ARG A 31 10.00 17.76 0.14
CA ARG A 31 11.26 18.31 0.71
C ARG A 31 12.24 17.20 1.04
N LEU A 32 11.80 16.14 1.74
CA LEU A 32 12.66 15.01 2.09
C LEU A 32 13.22 14.29 0.85
N ILE A 33 12.41 14.13 -0.20
CA ILE A 33 12.88 13.56 -1.48
C ILE A 33 13.94 14.47 -2.10
N LYS A 34 13.68 15.79 -2.15
CA LYS A 34 14.63 16.76 -2.72
C LYS A 34 15.92 16.86 -1.92
N GLU A 35 15.86 16.77 -0.59
CA GLU A 35 17.05 16.72 0.28
C GLU A 35 17.89 15.48 0.02
N LYS A 36 17.25 14.34 -0.30
CA LYS A 36 17.94 13.07 -0.56
C LYS A 36 18.62 13.02 -1.93
N GLU A 37 17.95 13.47 -2.99
CA GLU A 37 18.37 13.27 -4.39
C GLU A 37 18.70 14.59 -5.13
N GLY A 38 18.49 15.74 -4.50
CA GLY A 38 18.61 17.07 -5.12
C GLY A 38 17.47 17.42 -6.08
N THR A 39 16.76 16.43 -6.59
CA THR A 39 15.64 16.53 -7.52
C THR A 39 14.41 15.78 -6.99
N LEU A 40 13.23 16.03 -7.57
CA LEU A 40 12.00 15.29 -7.22
C LEU A 40 11.97 13.96 -7.98
N ASN A 41 12.84 13.04 -7.58
CA ASN A 41 13.07 11.77 -8.24
C ASN A 41 13.26 10.64 -7.20
N LEU A 42 12.73 9.44 -7.49
CA LEU A 42 12.88 8.21 -6.69
C LEU A 42 13.80 7.15 -7.33
N ASP A 43 14.44 7.43 -8.47
CA ASP A 43 15.29 6.50 -9.23
C ASP A 43 16.46 5.93 -8.43
N PHE A 44 16.93 6.66 -7.41
CA PHE A 44 17.96 6.19 -6.51
C PHE A 44 17.56 4.91 -5.75
N LEU A 45 16.27 4.55 -5.75
CA LEU A 45 15.74 3.30 -5.20
C LEU A 45 15.90 2.09 -6.14
N LYS A 46 16.16 2.27 -7.45
CA LYS A 46 16.19 1.16 -8.43
C LYS A 46 17.19 0.05 -8.11
N GLY A 47 18.30 0.39 -7.45
CA GLY A 47 19.32 -0.59 -7.05
C GLY A 47 19.11 -1.20 -5.67
N TRP A 48 18.01 -0.88 -4.98
CA TRP A 48 17.75 -1.34 -3.62
C TRP A 48 16.87 -2.58 -3.62
N THR A 49 16.94 -3.35 -2.54
CA THR A 49 15.96 -4.40 -2.29
C THR A 49 14.60 -3.76 -1.93
N VAL A 50 13.50 -4.46 -2.25
CA VAL A 50 12.14 -4.00 -1.92
C VAL A 50 12.01 -3.62 -0.43
N PRO A 51 12.42 -4.45 0.54
CA PRO A 51 12.30 -4.10 1.96
C PRO A 51 13.07 -2.83 2.33
N LYS A 52 14.28 -2.65 1.78
CA LYS A 52 15.10 -1.46 2.03
C LYS A 52 14.46 -0.19 1.44
N ALA A 53 13.89 -0.30 0.25
CA ALA A 53 13.23 0.82 -0.41
C ALA A 53 11.91 1.20 0.29
N GLN A 54 11.11 0.21 0.73
CA GLN A 54 9.91 0.44 1.53
C GLN A 54 10.24 1.14 2.85
N ALA A 55 11.24 0.65 3.59
CA ALA A 55 11.66 1.24 4.85
C ALA A 55 12.17 2.69 4.71
N TRP A 56 12.61 3.11 3.53
CA TRP A 56 12.94 4.51 3.26
C TRP A 56 11.70 5.34 2.92
N LEU A 57 10.82 4.84 2.05
CA LEU A 57 9.58 5.50 1.68
C LEU A 57 8.66 5.71 2.90
N GLU A 58 8.63 4.75 3.82
CA GLU A 58 7.79 4.79 5.04
C GLU A 58 8.24 5.81 6.08
N LYS A 59 9.41 6.44 5.87
CA LYS A 59 9.83 7.61 6.66
C LYS A 59 9.17 8.90 6.16
N LEU A 60 8.59 8.89 4.97
CA LEU A 60 7.87 10.04 4.44
C LEU A 60 6.52 10.17 5.16
N PRO A 61 6.11 11.39 5.52
CA PRO A 61 4.84 11.61 6.22
C PRO A 61 3.66 11.13 5.38
N GLY A 62 2.78 10.33 6.00
CA GLY A 62 1.61 9.75 5.34
C GLY A 62 1.89 8.52 4.47
N VAL A 63 3.13 8.02 4.41
CA VAL A 63 3.46 6.83 3.64
C VAL A 63 3.57 5.63 4.58
N GLY A 64 2.57 4.74 4.53
CA GLY A 64 2.60 3.44 5.20
C GLY A 64 2.92 2.28 4.26
N PRO A 65 2.94 1.02 4.77
CA PRO A 65 3.31 -0.17 4.00
C PRO A 65 2.55 -0.36 2.68
N LYS A 66 1.25 -0.05 2.66
CA LYS A 66 0.44 -0.09 1.43
C LYS A 66 0.95 0.92 0.40
N ILE A 67 1.16 2.17 0.81
CA ILE A 67 1.54 3.25 -0.10
C ILE A 67 2.97 3.04 -0.59
N SER A 68 3.89 2.60 0.29
CA SER A 68 5.26 2.28 -0.08
C SER A 68 5.30 1.17 -1.14
N ALA A 69 4.58 0.07 -0.94
CA ALA A 69 4.46 -1.01 -1.92
C ALA A 69 3.86 -0.51 -3.25
N TYR A 70 2.82 0.32 -3.18
CA TYR A 70 2.16 0.87 -4.36
C TYR A 70 3.12 1.71 -5.20
N VAL A 71 3.90 2.61 -4.58
CA VAL A 71 4.89 3.44 -5.28
C VAL A 71 5.98 2.58 -5.91
N LEU A 72 6.52 1.60 -5.18
CA LEU A 72 7.59 0.73 -5.70
C LEU A 72 7.13 -0.11 -6.90
N ASN A 73 5.89 -0.61 -6.85
CA ASN A 73 5.36 -1.51 -7.88
C ASN A 73 4.88 -0.76 -9.13
N THR A 74 4.01 0.23 -8.96
CA THR A 74 3.25 0.84 -10.07
C THR A 74 3.97 2.00 -10.76
N SER A 75 5.02 2.54 -10.14
CA SER A 75 5.84 3.57 -10.76
C SER A 75 6.82 2.98 -11.79
N ARG A 76 7.59 3.85 -12.44
CA ARG A 76 8.72 3.47 -13.29
C ARG A 76 9.83 2.68 -12.59
N LEU A 77 9.76 2.50 -11.26
CA LEU A 77 10.64 1.60 -10.52
C LEU A 77 10.34 0.13 -10.86
N ARG A 78 9.07 -0.22 -11.10
CA ARG A 78 8.61 -1.59 -11.42
C ARG A 78 9.23 -2.66 -10.52
N MET A 79 9.36 -2.35 -9.23
CA MET A 79 9.90 -3.28 -8.24
C MET A 79 8.79 -4.24 -7.81
N PRO A 80 9.08 -5.54 -7.63
CA PRO A 80 8.07 -6.55 -7.34
C PRO A 80 7.61 -6.50 -5.87
N ALA A 81 7.07 -5.38 -5.40
CA ALA A 81 6.46 -5.26 -4.08
C ALA A 81 4.98 -5.67 -4.14
N LEU A 82 4.51 -6.52 -3.23
CA LEU A 82 3.09 -6.86 -3.14
C LEU A 82 2.30 -5.75 -2.44
N ILE A 83 1.24 -5.27 -3.09
CA ILE A 83 0.34 -4.28 -2.53
C ILE A 83 -0.76 -5.01 -1.77
N VAL A 84 -0.85 -4.76 -0.46
CA VAL A 84 -1.86 -5.37 0.41
C VAL A 84 -2.73 -4.27 1.00
N ASP A 85 -4.03 -4.33 0.73
CA ASP A 85 -5.02 -3.44 1.32
C ASP A 85 -6.02 -4.21 2.20
N THR A 86 -6.98 -3.50 2.77
CA THR A 86 -7.98 -4.07 3.68
C THR A 86 -8.84 -5.14 3.00
N HIS A 87 -9.17 -4.98 1.71
CA HIS A 87 -9.91 -5.98 0.95
C HIS A 87 -9.08 -7.24 0.75
N HIS A 88 -7.81 -7.08 0.36
CA HIS A 88 -6.86 -8.19 0.21
C HIS A 88 -6.70 -8.97 1.50
N TRP A 89 -6.48 -8.27 2.61
CA TRP A 89 -6.39 -8.85 3.95
C TRP A 89 -7.66 -9.60 4.36
N ARG A 90 -8.83 -9.02 4.09
CA ARG A 90 -10.12 -9.63 4.46
C ARG A 90 -10.43 -10.89 3.64
N VAL A 91 -10.20 -10.84 2.32
CA VAL A 91 -10.37 -12.01 1.44
C VAL A 91 -9.43 -13.14 1.85
N ALA A 92 -8.17 -12.82 2.14
CA ALA A 92 -7.22 -13.84 2.54
C ALA A 92 -7.53 -14.50 3.89
N LYS A 93 -8.09 -13.74 4.85
CA LYS A 93 -8.62 -14.33 6.09
C LYS A 93 -9.80 -15.26 5.79
N LEU A 94 -10.75 -14.82 4.97
CA LEU A 94 -11.91 -15.62 4.59
C LEU A 94 -11.51 -16.93 3.91
N LEU A 95 -10.51 -16.89 3.03
CA LEU A 95 -10.01 -18.05 2.29
C LEU A 95 -9.01 -18.90 3.09
N GLY A 96 -8.68 -18.54 4.32
CA GLY A 96 -7.71 -19.28 5.14
C GLY A 96 -6.26 -19.19 4.67
N LEU A 97 -5.90 -18.20 3.85
CA LEU A 97 -4.52 -17.96 3.39
C LEU A 97 -3.62 -17.36 4.48
N ILE A 98 -4.23 -16.71 5.47
CA ILE A 98 -3.59 -16.26 6.71
C ILE A 98 -4.51 -16.56 7.88
N ASN A 99 -3.94 -16.66 9.09
CA ASN A 99 -4.76 -16.88 10.29
C ASN A 99 -5.77 -15.74 10.48
N HIS A 100 -6.97 -16.08 10.96
CA HIS A 100 -8.05 -15.12 11.15
C HIS A 100 -7.71 -14.01 12.17
N ASP A 101 -6.80 -14.26 13.10
CA ASP A 101 -6.30 -13.29 14.09
C ASP A 101 -5.13 -12.43 13.57
N THR A 102 -4.60 -12.71 12.36
CA THR A 102 -3.47 -11.97 11.80
C THR A 102 -3.81 -10.48 11.69
N PRO A 103 -3.07 -9.58 12.36
CA PRO A 103 -3.31 -8.15 12.27
C PRO A 103 -2.94 -7.62 10.88
N PHE A 104 -3.60 -6.55 10.43
CA PHE A 104 -3.43 -6.00 9.08
C PHE A 104 -1.97 -5.65 8.78
N GLU A 105 -1.26 -5.11 9.77
CA GLU A 105 0.14 -4.68 9.69
C GLU A 105 1.10 -5.84 9.38
N LYS A 106 0.73 -7.08 9.74
CA LYS A 106 1.54 -8.27 9.45
C LYS A 106 1.18 -8.94 8.12
N ALA A 107 0.04 -8.58 7.52
CA ALA A 107 -0.51 -9.26 6.36
C ALA A 107 0.46 -9.28 5.17
N ALA A 108 1.06 -8.13 4.84
CA ALA A 108 2.03 -8.02 3.75
C ALA A 108 3.20 -9.00 3.90
N SER A 109 3.80 -9.08 5.10
CA SER A 109 4.90 -10.02 5.36
C SER A 109 4.47 -11.49 5.23
N CYS A 110 3.23 -11.81 5.58
CA CYS A 110 2.70 -13.17 5.45
C CYS A 110 2.49 -13.57 3.98
N PHE A 111 1.97 -12.67 3.15
CA PHE A 111 1.78 -12.95 1.73
C PHE A 111 3.08 -12.99 0.95
N GLU A 112 4.04 -12.11 1.26
CA GLU A 112 5.35 -12.13 0.61
C GLU A 112 6.08 -13.47 0.76
N ARG A 113 5.80 -14.24 1.82
CA ARG A 113 6.33 -15.60 2.00
C ARG A 113 5.60 -16.68 1.19
N GLN A 114 4.41 -16.39 0.67
CA GLN A 114 3.55 -17.34 -0.02
C GLN A 114 3.57 -17.17 -1.53
N ILE A 115 3.76 -15.94 -2.02
CA ILE A 115 3.75 -15.67 -3.46
C ILE A 115 5.06 -16.11 -4.12
N PRO A 116 5.02 -16.56 -5.39
CA PRO A 116 6.22 -16.95 -6.12
C PRO A 116 7.25 -15.81 -6.23
N ASN A 117 8.51 -16.13 -5.99
CA ASN A 117 9.63 -15.20 -6.19
C ASN A 117 9.83 -14.82 -7.68
N THR A 118 9.26 -15.60 -8.59
CA THR A 118 9.29 -15.33 -10.05
C THR A 118 8.27 -14.28 -10.48
N TRP A 119 7.31 -13.91 -9.62
CA TRP A 119 6.32 -12.89 -9.95
C TRP A 119 6.97 -11.52 -10.11
N THR A 120 6.74 -10.95 -11.29
CA THR A 120 7.13 -9.59 -11.63
C THR A 120 6.27 -8.56 -10.88
N ALA A 121 6.61 -7.28 -11.03
CA ALA A 121 5.75 -6.20 -10.53
C ALA A 121 4.33 -6.28 -11.11
N LYS A 122 4.21 -6.63 -12.40
CA LYS A 122 2.91 -6.75 -13.09
C LYS A 122 2.08 -7.91 -12.53
N ASP A 123 2.69 -9.06 -12.28
CA ASP A 123 1.95 -10.21 -11.71
C ASP A 123 1.41 -9.87 -10.31
N ARG A 124 2.22 -9.17 -9.50
CA ARG A 124 1.83 -8.72 -8.14
C ARG A 124 0.77 -7.62 -8.18
N GLU A 125 0.85 -6.72 -9.16
CA GLU A 125 -0.15 -5.68 -9.45
C GLU A 125 -1.49 -6.33 -9.84
N ASP A 126 -1.47 -7.28 -10.77
CA ASP A 126 -2.67 -8.01 -11.21
C ASP A 126 -3.30 -8.79 -10.07
N HIS A 127 -2.49 -9.51 -9.28
CA HIS A 127 -2.97 -10.20 -8.09
C HIS A 127 -3.66 -9.24 -7.12
N HIS A 128 -3.03 -8.10 -6.81
CA HIS A 128 -3.62 -7.08 -5.94
C HIS A 128 -5.00 -6.64 -6.47
N PHE A 129 -5.08 -6.28 -7.75
CA PHE A 129 -6.33 -5.81 -8.34
C PHE A 129 -7.43 -6.87 -8.33
N MET A 130 -7.10 -8.11 -8.72
CA MET A 130 -8.06 -9.21 -8.75
C MET A 130 -8.61 -9.52 -7.35
N ILE A 131 -7.74 -9.63 -6.34
CA ILE A 131 -8.21 -9.92 -4.98
C ILE A 131 -8.98 -8.75 -4.40
N LYS A 132 -8.55 -7.51 -4.66
CA LYS A 132 -9.29 -6.32 -4.24
C LYS A 132 -10.70 -6.31 -4.84
N GLN A 133 -10.85 -6.66 -6.13
CA GLN A 133 -12.15 -6.72 -6.79
C GLN A 133 -13.05 -7.77 -6.12
N ILE A 134 -12.53 -8.97 -5.84
CA ILE A 134 -13.25 -10.00 -5.09
C ILE A 134 -13.70 -9.46 -3.71
N GLY A 135 -12.81 -8.74 -3.04
CA GLY A 135 -13.09 -8.13 -1.74
C GLY A 135 -13.98 -6.89 -1.77
N LEU A 136 -14.33 -6.37 -2.94
CA LEU A 136 -15.35 -5.34 -3.12
C LEU A 136 -16.70 -5.97 -3.45
N ASP A 137 -16.70 -7.00 -4.29
CA ASP A 137 -17.91 -7.61 -4.82
C ASP A 137 -18.56 -8.61 -3.85
N PHE A 138 -17.76 -9.48 -3.24
CA PHE A 138 -18.25 -10.68 -2.55
C PHE A 138 -17.96 -10.72 -1.05
N CYS A 139 -16.90 -10.06 -0.62
CA CYS A 139 -16.56 -10.00 0.79
C CYS A 139 -16.85 -8.56 1.18
N LYS A 140 -17.95 -8.24 1.90
CA LYS A 140 -18.19 -6.88 2.42
C LYS A 140 -18.10 -6.91 3.95
N ASP A 141 -17.94 -5.74 4.55
CA ASP A 141 -17.86 -5.62 6.01
C ASP A 141 -19.20 -6.09 6.61
N GLY A 142 -19.15 -7.12 7.48
CA GLY A 142 -20.32 -7.82 8.03
C GLY A 142 -20.45 -9.29 7.60
N ASP A 143 -19.87 -9.68 6.46
CA ASP A 143 -20.02 -11.04 5.89
C ASP A 143 -19.09 -12.10 6.50
N LEU A 144 -18.23 -11.73 7.46
CA LEU A 144 -17.34 -12.67 8.16
C LEU A 144 -18.03 -13.43 9.31
N LEU A 145 -19.24 -13.02 9.71
CA LEU A 145 -19.99 -13.67 10.78
C LEU A 145 -20.77 -14.94 10.38
N PRO A 146 -21.32 -15.11 9.15
CA PRO A 146 -22.12 -16.30 8.83
C PRO A 146 -21.29 -17.52 8.39
N PHE A 147 -20.12 -17.33 7.76
CA PHE A 147 -19.39 -18.46 7.14
C PHE A 147 -18.71 -19.40 8.14
N VAL A 148 -18.36 -18.91 9.34
CA VAL A 148 -17.76 -19.75 10.39
C VAL A 148 -18.80 -20.65 11.07
N SER A 149 -20.09 -20.29 11.04
CA SER A 149 -21.18 -21.11 11.62
C SER A 149 -21.54 -22.31 10.75
N ALA A 150 -21.34 -22.27 9.43
CA ALA A 150 -21.84 -23.29 8.52
C ALA A 150 -20.94 -24.53 8.39
N PHE A 151 -19.72 -24.52 8.94
CA PHE A 151 -18.77 -25.63 8.89
C PHE A 151 -18.46 -26.28 10.26
N ILE A 152 -19.08 -25.78 11.33
CA ILE A 152 -18.98 -26.34 12.71
C ILE A 152 -20.38 -26.67 13.26
N SER A 153 -21.30 -27.10 12.39
CA SER A 153 -22.60 -27.67 12.78
C SER A 153 -22.81 -29.02 12.13
#